data_AF-A0A6A1Q7L3-F1
#
_entry.id   AF-A0A6A1Q7L3-F1
#
_cell.length_a   1.000
_cell.length_b   1.000
_cell.length_c   1.000
_cell.angle_alpha   90.00
_cell.angle_beta   90.00
_cell.angle_gamma   90.00
#
_symmetry.space_group_name_H-M   'P 1'
#
loop_
_entity.id
_entity.type
_entity.pdbx_description
1 polymer ?
#
loop_
_entity_poly.entity_id
_entity_poly.type
_entity_poly.pdbx_seq_one_letter_code
_entity_poly.pdbx_strand_id
1 'polypeptide(L)'
;MEVKARIPEELKPWLVEDWDLVTRQKQLFQLPAEKNVDAILEEYANCKKSQGNVDNKEYAVNEVVAGTKEYFNVMLGTQLLHKFERPQYAGILLAHPDAPMSQVYGAPHLLRLFVRTGAVVAYPPLDEKSLALLLGYLHDFLKYLAKNAASLFTASDYKVASAEYHHKALRGSTVHSLLSLVSVNTLFVLSLFLM
;
A
#
# COMPACT_ATOMS: atom_id res chain seq x y z
N MET A 1 21.31 9.74 -6.38
CA MET A 1 20.95 9.97 -4.97
C MET A 1 19.70 9.14 -4.69
N GLU A 2 19.73 8.26 -3.69
CA GLU A 2 18.58 7.41 -3.39
C GLU A 2 17.63 8.18 -2.47
N VAL A 3 16.49 8.62 -3.00
CA VAL A 3 15.54 9.46 -2.28
C VAL A 3 14.43 8.58 -1.74
N LYS A 4 14.43 8.36 -0.42
CA LYS A 4 13.52 7.41 0.26
C LYS A 4 12.63 8.10 1.28
N ALA A 5 11.35 7.77 1.27
CA ALA A 5 10.51 7.98 2.44
C ALA A 5 11.09 7.19 3.62
N ARG A 6 11.32 7.85 4.75
CA ARG A 6 11.83 7.18 5.95
C ARG A 6 10.64 6.75 6.79
N ILE A 7 10.55 5.45 7.06
CA ILE A 7 9.52 4.91 7.95
C ILE A 7 9.81 5.38 9.38
N PRO A 8 8.85 6.03 10.07
CA PRO A 8 8.95 6.34 11.49
C PRO A 8 9.27 5.10 12.34
N GLU A 9 10.08 5.26 13.39
CA GLU A 9 10.47 4.14 14.26
C GLU A 9 9.26 3.46 14.90
N GLU A 10 8.21 4.24 15.17
CA GLU A 10 6.94 3.79 15.75
C GLU A 10 6.18 2.82 14.85
N LEU A 11 6.41 2.88 13.53
CA LEU A 11 5.75 2.00 12.56
C LEU A 11 6.51 0.70 12.28
N LYS A 12 7.78 0.62 12.68
CA LYS A 12 8.61 -0.57 12.43
C LYS A 12 8.13 -1.81 13.19
N PRO A 13 7.73 -1.74 14.48
CA PRO A 13 7.19 -2.90 15.18
C PRO A 13 5.97 -3.51 14.47
N TRP A 14 5.07 -2.67 13.94
CA TRP A 14 3.89 -3.11 13.20
C TRP A 14 4.24 -3.84 11.90
N LEU A 15 5.29 -3.40 11.19
CA LEU A 15 5.79 -4.12 10.00
C LEU A 15 6.39 -5.49 10.35
N VAL A 16 7.09 -5.60 11.48
CA VAL A 16 7.66 -6.86 11.95
C VAL A 16 6.55 -7.82 12.38
N GLU A 17 5.55 -7.32 13.09
CA GLU A 17 4.39 -8.09 13.53
C GLU A 17 3.55 -8.58 12.34
N ASP A 18 3.22 -7.71 11.39
CA ASP A 18 2.52 -8.08 10.15
C ASP A 18 3.27 -9.18 9.38
N TRP A 19 4.59 -9.04 9.23
CA TRP A 19 5.42 -10.06 8.59
C TRP A 19 5.38 -11.40 9.35
N ASP A 20 5.44 -11.37 10.68
CA ASP A 20 5.39 -12.56 11.53
C ASP A 20 4.03 -13.27 11.41
N LEU A 21 2.93 -12.53 11.51
CA LEU A 21 1.56 -13.03 11.38
C LEU A 21 1.37 -13.77 10.05
N VAL A 22 1.79 -13.16 8.94
CA VAL A 22 1.59 -13.75 7.61
C VAL A 22 2.57 -14.89 7.32
N THR A 23 3.86 -14.69 7.60
CA THR A 23 4.89 -15.62 7.13
C THR A 23 5.16 -16.77 8.10
N ARG A 24 5.16 -16.50 9.41
CA ARG A 24 5.44 -17.51 10.45
C ARG A 24 4.17 -18.11 11.01
N GLN A 25 3.19 -17.28 11.38
CA GLN A 25 1.95 -17.75 12.02
C GLN A 25 0.86 -18.20 11.04
N LYS A 26 1.07 -18.02 9.73
CA LYS A 26 0.13 -18.42 8.66
C LYS A 26 -1.26 -17.84 8.84
N GLN A 27 -1.31 -16.60 9.31
CA GLN A 27 -2.53 -15.82 9.35
C GLN A 27 -2.68 -14.98 8.08
N LEU A 28 -3.92 -14.63 7.77
CA LEU A 28 -4.26 -13.75 6.66
C LEU A 28 -5.04 -12.56 7.20
N PHE A 29 -4.76 -11.39 6.66
CA PHE A 29 -5.59 -10.22 6.89
C PHE A 29 -7.00 -10.48 6.36
N GLN A 30 -8.01 -10.08 7.12
CA GLN A 30 -9.41 -10.25 6.74
C GLN A 30 -9.77 -9.29 5.61
N LEU A 31 -10.27 -9.83 4.50
CA LEU A 31 -10.69 -9.06 3.34
C LEU A 31 -12.17 -9.35 3.02
N PRO A 32 -12.96 -8.34 2.58
CA PRO A 32 -12.58 -6.92 2.48
C PRO A 32 -12.26 -6.28 3.84
N ALA A 33 -11.34 -5.32 3.86
CA ALA A 33 -10.91 -4.61 5.06
C ALA A 33 -12.06 -3.77 5.64
N GLU A 34 -12.25 -3.80 6.96
CA GLU A 34 -13.23 -2.94 7.64
C GLU A 34 -12.90 -1.46 7.42
N LYS A 35 -11.62 -1.09 7.57
CA LYS A 35 -11.09 0.22 7.22
C LYS A 35 -10.11 0.10 6.05
N ASN A 36 -10.63 0.32 4.84
CA ASN A 36 -9.86 0.20 3.60
C ASN A 36 -8.95 1.41 3.34
N VAL A 37 -8.04 1.27 2.37
CA VAL A 37 -7.08 2.32 2.00
C VAL A 37 -7.78 3.60 1.54
N ASP A 38 -8.88 3.49 0.80
CA ASP A 38 -9.66 4.64 0.36
C ASP A 38 -10.12 5.49 1.56
N ALA A 39 -10.71 4.84 2.57
CA ALA A 39 -11.17 5.51 3.80
C ALA A 39 -10.01 6.13 4.60
N ILE A 40 -8.86 5.45 4.68
CA ILE A 40 -7.68 5.96 5.40
C ILE A 40 -7.14 7.24 4.72
N LEU A 41 -7.04 7.22 3.40
CA LEU A 41 -6.54 8.35 2.62
C LEU A 41 -7.50 9.54 2.66
N GLU A 42 -8.82 9.28 2.59
CA GLU A 42 -9.85 10.30 2.72
C GLU A 42 -9.83 10.96 4.10
N GLU A 43 -9.74 10.18 5.18
CA GLU A 43 -9.65 10.69 6.54
C GLU A 43 -8.41 11.56 6.75
N TYR A 44 -7.27 11.17 6.19
CA TYR A 44 -6.06 11.98 6.17
C TYR A 44 -6.27 13.32 5.44
N ALA A 45 -6.86 13.29 4.24
CA ALA A 45 -7.16 14.50 3.48
C ALA A 45 -8.06 15.45 4.28
N ASN A 46 -9.12 14.93 4.89
CA ASN A 46 -10.07 15.70 5.69
C ASN A 46 -9.41 16.29 6.95
N CYS A 47 -8.54 15.53 7.62
CA CYS A 47 -7.72 16.02 8.72
C CYS A 47 -6.87 17.23 8.30
N LYS A 48 -6.30 17.23 7.09
CA LYS A 48 -5.51 18.35 6.57
C LYS A 48 -6.33 19.58 6.20
N LYS A 49 -7.52 19.39 5.63
CA LYS A 49 -8.46 20.49 5.35
C LYS A 49 -8.85 21.22 6.65
N SER A 50 -9.10 20.48 7.73
CA SER A 50 -9.45 21.07 9.03
C SER A 50 -8.30 21.84 9.71
N GLN A 51 -7.05 21.58 9.33
CA GLN A 51 -5.85 22.15 9.96
C GLN A 51 -5.28 23.40 9.27
N GLY A 52 -5.80 23.84 8.13
CA GLY A 52 -5.28 25.03 7.44
C GLY A 52 -6.13 25.54 6.28
N ASN A 53 -6.29 26.86 6.21
CA ASN A 53 -7.21 27.57 5.32
C ASN A 53 -6.50 28.18 4.09
N VAL A 54 -5.68 27.39 3.37
CA VAL A 54 -4.96 27.86 2.18
C VAL A 54 -5.16 26.87 1.03
N ASP A 55 -5.96 27.24 0.04
CA ASP A 55 -6.41 26.42 -1.10
C ASP A 55 -5.27 25.64 -1.80
N ASN A 56 -4.08 26.25 -1.91
CA ASN A 56 -2.91 25.60 -2.53
C ASN A 56 -2.41 24.36 -1.78
N LYS A 57 -2.59 24.28 -0.44
CA LYS A 57 -2.21 23.09 0.34
C LYS A 57 -3.21 21.96 0.17
N GLU A 58 -4.49 22.29 0.02
CA GLU A 58 -5.54 21.30 -0.21
C GLU A 58 -5.32 20.57 -1.54
N TYR A 59 -5.05 21.32 -2.62
CA TYR A 59 -4.75 20.73 -3.93
C TYR A 59 -3.58 19.73 -3.84
N ALA A 60 -2.46 20.15 -3.23
CA ALA A 60 -1.29 19.29 -3.09
C ALA A 60 -1.55 18.02 -2.25
N VAL A 61 -2.37 18.11 -1.19
CA VAL A 61 -2.75 16.94 -0.40
C VAL A 61 -3.60 15.98 -1.21
N ASN A 62 -4.57 16.50 -1.98
CA ASN A 62 -5.42 15.67 -2.84
C ASN A 62 -4.61 14.95 -3.93
N GLU A 63 -3.64 15.63 -4.54
CA GLU A 63 -2.73 15.04 -5.54
C GLU A 63 -1.90 13.90 -4.93
N VAL A 64 -1.34 14.10 -3.73
CA VAL A 64 -0.56 13.05 -3.05
C VAL A 64 -1.44 11.87 -2.65
N VAL A 65 -2.67 12.12 -2.21
CA VAL A 65 -3.64 11.07 -1.90
C VAL A 65 -4.01 10.27 -3.14
N ALA A 66 -4.32 10.94 -4.25
CA ALA A 66 -4.64 10.30 -5.52
C ALA A 66 -3.45 9.48 -6.05
N GLY A 67 -2.25 10.06 -6.04
CA GLY A 67 -1.02 9.37 -6.45
C GLY A 67 -0.70 8.15 -5.58
N THR A 68 -0.89 8.25 -4.26
CA THR A 68 -0.69 7.12 -3.34
C THR A 68 -1.70 6.00 -3.60
N LYS A 69 -2.97 6.34 -3.85
CA LYS A 69 -4.03 5.37 -4.19
C LYS A 69 -3.71 4.62 -5.48
N GLU A 70 -3.39 5.34 -6.54
CA GLU A 70 -3.07 4.74 -7.83
C GLU A 70 -1.84 3.85 -7.73
N TYR A 71 -0.80 4.34 -7.07
CA TYR A 71 0.42 3.59 -6.86
C TYR A 71 0.19 2.31 -6.04
N PHE A 72 -0.67 2.38 -5.02
CA PHE A 72 -1.10 1.20 -4.26
C PHE A 72 -1.82 0.17 -5.14
N ASN A 73 -2.77 0.61 -5.97
CA ASN A 73 -3.53 -0.27 -6.87
C ASN A 73 -2.63 -1.02 -7.86
N VAL A 74 -1.63 -0.34 -8.42
CA VAL A 74 -0.65 -0.94 -9.35
C VAL A 74 0.32 -1.88 -8.62
N MET A 75 0.80 -1.48 -7.44
CA MET A 75 1.88 -2.20 -6.77
C MET A 75 1.41 -3.37 -5.90
N LEU A 76 0.14 -3.40 -5.46
CA LEU A 76 -0.34 -4.43 -4.54
C LEU A 76 -0.08 -5.83 -5.09
N GLY A 77 -0.64 -6.14 -6.26
CA GLY A 77 -0.58 -7.47 -6.85
C GLY A 77 0.83 -7.92 -7.23
N THR A 78 1.78 -7.00 -7.39
CA THR A 78 3.14 -7.32 -7.85
C THR A 78 4.15 -7.34 -6.71
N GLN A 79 4.12 -6.34 -5.82
CA GLN A 79 5.19 -6.07 -4.87
C GLN A 79 4.78 -6.15 -3.39
N LEU A 80 3.52 -5.93 -3.02
CA LEU A 80 3.15 -5.75 -1.60
C LEU A 80 2.72 -7.04 -0.89
N LEU A 81 2.47 -8.11 -1.65
CA LEU A 81 1.96 -9.38 -1.12
C LEU A 81 3.08 -10.40 -0.90
N HIS A 82 3.08 -11.01 0.30
CA HIS A 82 3.88 -12.20 0.59
C HIS A 82 3.38 -13.41 -0.21
N LYS A 83 4.24 -14.42 -0.37
CA LYS A 83 3.90 -15.64 -1.12
C LYS A 83 2.64 -16.33 -0.56
N PHE A 84 2.44 -16.28 0.76
CA PHE A 84 1.30 -16.91 1.43
C PHE A 84 -0.05 -16.21 1.12
N GLU A 85 -0.05 -14.93 0.77
CA GLU A 85 -1.27 -14.15 0.46
C GLU A 85 -1.71 -14.31 -1.00
N ARG A 86 -0.89 -14.94 -1.86
CA ARG A 86 -1.17 -15.04 -3.31
C ARG A 86 -2.47 -15.76 -3.65
N PRO A 87 -2.84 -16.88 -3.00
CA PRO A 87 -4.15 -17.51 -3.24
C PRO A 87 -5.32 -16.62 -2.81
N GLN A 88 -5.21 -15.88 -1.70
CA GLN A 88 -6.24 -14.94 -1.27
C GLN A 88 -6.44 -13.83 -2.30
N TYR A 89 -5.36 -13.24 -2.81
CA TYR A 89 -5.41 -12.23 -3.86
C TYR A 89 -6.07 -12.74 -5.15
N ALA A 90 -5.72 -13.95 -5.59
CA ALA A 90 -6.37 -14.57 -6.74
C ALA A 90 -7.88 -14.78 -6.52
N GLY A 91 -8.28 -15.15 -5.29
CA GLY A 91 -9.69 -15.24 -4.92
C GLY A 91 -10.40 -13.89 -4.96
N ILE A 92 -9.76 -12.81 -4.50
CA ILE A 92 -10.29 -11.45 -4.56
C ILE A 92 -10.50 -10.99 -6.01
N LEU A 93 -9.52 -11.20 -6.90
CA LEU A 93 -9.67 -10.83 -8.31
C LEU A 93 -10.83 -11.55 -9.01
N LEU A 94 -11.12 -12.80 -8.62
CA LEU A 94 -12.26 -13.55 -9.16
C LEU A 94 -13.59 -13.09 -8.56
N ALA A 95 -13.62 -12.78 -7.27
CA ALA A 95 -14.84 -12.34 -6.58
C ALA A 95 -15.22 -10.89 -6.89
N HIS A 96 -14.22 -10.03 -7.14
CA HIS A 96 -14.36 -8.59 -7.32
C HIS A 96 -13.48 -8.09 -8.48
N PRO A 97 -13.78 -8.45 -9.74
CA PRO A 97 -12.92 -8.15 -10.89
C PRO A 97 -12.73 -6.65 -11.15
N ASP A 98 -13.76 -5.85 -10.84
CA ASP A 98 -13.77 -4.40 -11.10
C ASP A 98 -13.41 -3.57 -9.87
N ALA A 99 -13.19 -4.20 -8.70
CA ALA A 99 -12.88 -3.46 -7.48
C ALA A 99 -11.40 -3.05 -7.44
N PRO A 100 -11.09 -1.75 -7.26
CA PRO A 100 -9.72 -1.33 -7.02
C PRO A 100 -9.22 -1.91 -5.69
N MET A 101 -7.95 -2.29 -5.65
CA MET A 101 -7.35 -2.91 -4.47
C MET A 101 -7.38 -2.00 -3.24
N SER A 102 -7.38 -0.69 -3.43
CA SER A 102 -7.53 0.31 -2.36
C SER A 102 -8.88 0.26 -1.64
N GLN A 103 -9.91 -0.31 -2.24
CA GLN A 103 -11.22 -0.53 -1.60
C GLN A 103 -11.32 -1.88 -0.88
N VAL A 104 -10.42 -2.81 -1.17
CA VAL A 104 -10.43 -4.17 -0.60
C VAL A 104 -9.43 -4.30 0.55
N TYR A 105 -8.24 -3.74 0.40
CA TYR A 105 -7.14 -3.88 1.37
C TYR A 105 -7.10 -2.72 2.38
N GLY A 106 -6.39 -2.92 3.48
CA GLY A 106 -6.32 -2.00 4.61
C GLY A 106 -4.93 -1.45 4.91
N ALA A 107 -4.78 -0.91 6.12
CA ALA A 107 -3.57 -0.20 6.56
C ALA A 107 -2.27 -1.02 6.50
N PRO A 108 -2.22 -2.32 6.87
CA PRO A 108 -0.96 -3.07 6.84
C PRO A 108 -0.33 -3.11 5.44
N HIS A 109 -1.13 -3.40 4.41
CA HIS A 109 -0.67 -3.41 3.03
C HIS A 109 -0.27 -2.02 2.54
N LEU A 110 -1.01 -0.98 2.95
CA LEU A 110 -0.65 0.41 2.64
C LEU A 110 0.71 0.77 3.25
N LEU A 111 0.99 0.36 4.48
CA LEU A 111 2.28 0.62 5.12
C LEU A 111 3.43 -0.09 4.39
N ARG A 112 3.21 -1.31 3.90
CA ARG A 112 4.20 -2.03 3.06
C ARG A 112 4.57 -1.27 1.79
N LEU A 113 3.65 -0.47 1.23
CA LEU A 113 3.93 0.39 0.07
C LEU A 113 5.14 1.27 0.35
N PHE A 114 5.19 1.96 1.49
CA PHE A 114 6.25 2.90 1.83
C PHE A 114 7.60 2.21 2.08
N VAL A 115 7.61 0.95 2.51
CA VAL A 115 8.84 0.14 2.61
C VAL A 115 9.40 -0.18 1.21
N ARG A 116 8.53 -0.44 0.24
CA ARG A 116 8.92 -0.78 -1.15
C ARG A 116 9.19 0.45 -2.02
N THR A 117 8.48 1.55 -1.76
CA THR A 117 8.60 2.84 -2.48
C THR A 117 9.97 3.48 -2.30
N GLY A 118 10.76 3.04 -1.32
CA GLY A 118 12.17 3.41 -1.20
C GLY A 118 12.99 3.16 -2.48
N ALA A 119 12.55 2.30 -3.39
CA ALA A 119 13.26 2.06 -4.66
C ALA A 119 12.73 2.88 -5.87
N VAL A 120 11.57 3.54 -5.77
CA VAL A 120 10.79 3.95 -6.98
C VAL A 120 10.75 5.46 -7.22
N VAL A 121 11.50 6.26 -6.45
CA VAL A 121 11.66 7.69 -6.75
C VAL A 121 12.72 7.96 -7.83
N ALA A 122 13.21 6.91 -8.50
CA ALA A 122 14.30 7.03 -9.47
C ALA A 122 13.87 7.51 -10.88
N TYR A 123 12.57 7.61 -11.19
CA TYR A 123 12.12 7.84 -12.59
C TYR A 123 10.86 8.71 -12.76
N PRO A 124 10.86 9.92 -12.19
CA PRO A 124 10.41 11.09 -12.96
C PRO A 124 11.46 12.23 -12.91
N PRO A 125 11.47 13.16 -13.89
CA PRO A 125 12.30 14.36 -13.84
C PRO A 125 11.68 15.38 -12.86
N LEU A 126 11.42 14.97 -11.63
CA LEU A 126 11.07 15.92 -10.58
C LEU A 126 12.31 16.73 -10.26
N ASP A 127 12.19 18.05 -10.31
CA ASP A 127 13.21 18.92 -9.76
C ASP A 127 13.31 18.71 -8.24
N GLU A 128 14.46 19.07 -7.66
CA GLU A 128 14.75 18.83 -6.25
C GLU A 128 13.70 19.43 -5.30
N LYS A 129 13.05 20.54 -5.67
CA LYS A 129 12.02 21.19 -4.84
C LYS A 129 10.73 20.40 -4.85
N SER A 130 10.27 19.99 -6.03
CA SER A 130 9.08 19.16 -6.18
C SER A 130 9.24 17.81 -5.47
N LEU A 131 10.44 17.23 -5.56
CA LEU A 131 10.78 15.99 -4.86
C LEU A 131 10.80 16.17 -3.33
N ALA A 132 11.42 17.24 -2.83
CA ALA A 132 11.43 17.54 -1.40
C ALA A 132 10.01 17.79 -0.85
N LEU A 133 9.15 18.44 -1.65
CA LEU A 133 7.76 18.68 -1.29
C LEU A 133 6.95 17.38 -1.22
N LEU A 134 7.08 16.51 -2.22
CA LEU A 134 6.44 15.19 -2.24
C LEU A 134 6.87 14.36 -1.02
N LEU A 135 8.18 14.29 -0.75
CA LEU A 135 8.68 13.60 0.45
C LEU A 135 8.13 14.17 1.75
N GLY A 136 7.99 15.51 1.83
CA GLY A 136 7.38 16.19 2.97
C GLY A 136 5.96 15.69 3.22
N TYR A 137 5.13 15.59 2.17
CA TYR A 137 3.77 15.07 2.29
C TYR A 137 3.72 13.57 2.61
N LEU A 138 4.61 12.75 2.02
CA LEU A 138 4.67 11.33 2.34
C LEU A 138 5.12 11.08 3.79
N HIS A 139 6.10 11.84 4.30
CA HIS A 139 6.51 11.76 5.70
C HIS A 139 5.42 12.25 6.65
N ASP A 140 4.68 13.29 6.27
CA ASP A 140 3.55 13.75 7.06
C ASP A 140 2.41 12.72 7.10
N PHE A 141 2.11 12.06 5.97
CA PHE A 141 1.18 10.94 5.95
C PHE A 141 1.66 9.76 6.82
N LEU A 142 2.95 9.41 6.78
CA LEU A 142 3.52 8.39 7.67
C LEU A 142 3.39 8.79 9.15
N LYS A 143 3.53 10.08 9.50
CA LYS A 143 3.25 10.56 10.85
C LYS A 143 1.77 10.43 11.22
N TYR A 144 0.86 10.66 10.28
CA TYR A 144 -0.57 10.41 10.50
C TYR A 144 -0.83 8.93 10.80
N LEU A 145 -0.25 8.00 10.03
CA LEU A 145 -0.35 6.56 10.31
C LEU A 145 0.21 6.21 11.69
N ALA A 146 1.37 6.76 12.06
CA ALA A 146 1.99 6.54 13.37
C ALA A 146 1.10 7.03 14.52
N LYS A 147 0.50 8.21 14.40
CA LYS A 147 -0.42 8.77 15.40
C LYS A 147 -1.67 7.93 15.61
N ASN A 148 -2.15 7.28 14.55
CA ASN A 148 -3.37 6.46 14.57
C ASN A 148 -3.08 4.95 14.61
N ALA A 149 -1.83 4.56 14.85
CA ALA A 149 -1.36 3.19 14.65
C ALA A 149 -2.17 2.16 15.43
N ALA A 150 -2.52 2.45 16.69
CA ALA A 150 -3.31 1.54 17.54
C ALA A 150 -4.71 1.24 16.97
N SER A 151 -5.27 2.14 16.16
CA SER A 151 -6.58 1.93 15.50
C SER A 151 -6.46 1.32 14.09
N LEU A 152 -5.30 1.48 13.45
CA LEU A 152 -5.07 1.07 12.06
C LEU A 152 -4.41 -0.30 11.97
N PHE A 153 -3.65 -0.70 12.98
CA PHE A 153 -2.90 -1.95 13.00
C PHE A 153 -3.33 -2.74 14.24
N THR A 154 -4.08 -3.81 14.02
CA THR A 154 -4.46 -4.74 15.10
C THR A 154 -4.34 -6.17 14.62
N ALA A 155 -3.78 -7.02 15.48
CA ALA A 155 -3.70 -8.45 15.21
C ALA A 155 -5.09 -9.11 15.09
N SER A 156 -6.14 -8.48 15.62
CA SER A 156 -7.52 -8.98 15.50
C SER A 156 -8.03 -9.00 14.06
N ASP A 157 -7.44 -8.20 13.17
CA ASP A 157 -7.79 -8.18 11.74
C ASP A 157 -7.19 -9.36 10.98
N TYR A 158 -6.42 -10.22 11.66
CA TYR A 158 -5.82 -11.41 11.08
C TYR A 158 -6.52 -12.68 11.59
N LYS A 159 -6.65 -13.65 10.69
CA LYS A 159 -7.20 -14.98 11.01
C LYS A 159 -6.27 -16.07 10.54
N VAL A 160 -6.14 -17.11 11.35
CA VAL A 160 -5.44 -18.35 10.99
C VAL A 160 -6.08 -18.91 9.72
N ALA A 161 -5.26 -19.14 8.69
CA ALA A 161 -5.74 -19.68 7.43
C ALA A 161 -6.19 -21.14 7.59
N SER A 162 -7.25 -21.53 6.89
CA SER A 162 -7.75 -22.91 6.93
C SER A 162 -6.74 -23.92 6.34
N ALA A 163 -6.89 -25.20 6.68
CA ALA A 163 -6.06 -26.26 6.09
C ALA A 163 -6.17 -26.30 4.55
N GLU A 164 -7.37 -26.07 4.02
CA GLU A 164 -7.60 -25.99 2.57
C GLU A 164 -6.78 -24.85 1.93
N TYR A 165 -6.75 -23.69 2.59
CA TYR A 165 -5.95 -22.56 2.12
C TYR A 165 -4.45 -22.89 2.09
N HIS A 166 -3.94 -23.58 3.11
CA HIS A 166 -2.55 -24.01 3.15
C HIS A 166 -2.18 -24.89 1.94
N HIS A 167 -3.05 -25.82 1.55
CA HIS A 167 -2.84 -26.63 0.35
C HIS A 167 -2.81 -25.78 -0.93
N LYS A 168 -3.67 -24.77 -1.05
CA LYS A 168 -3.67 -23.83 -2.19
C LYS A 168 -2.38 -23.01 -2.24
N ALA A 169 -1.91 -22.50 -1.10
CA ALA A 169 -0.68 -21.71 -1.00
C ALA A 169 0.57 -22.51 -1.42
N LEU A 170 0.62 -23.80 -1.10
CA LEU A 170 1.71 -24.67 -1.53
C LEU A 170 1.72 -24.90 -3.05
N ARG A 171 0.55 -25.08 -3.67
CA ARG A 171 0.42 -25.33 -5.13
C ARG A 171 0.62 -24.08 -5.99
N GLY A 172 0.21 -22.90 -5.51
CA GLY A 172 0.35 -21.62 -6.22
C GLY A 172 1.80 -21.19 -6.48
N SER A 173 2.77 -21.81 -5.82
CA SER A 173 4.21 -21.53 -6.00
C SER A 173 4.75 -21.99 -7.36
N THR A 174 4.08 -22.91 -8.07
CA THR A 174 4.59 -23.52 -9.30
C THR A 174 4.16 -22.76 -10.57
N VAL A 175 3.04 -22.03 -10.54
CA VAL A 175 2.47 -21.37 -11.74
C VAL A 175 2.91 -19.92 -11.93
N HIS A 176 3.37 -19.24 -10.88
CA HIS A 176 3.71 -17.82 -10.94
C HIS A 176 5.13 -17.53 -11.46
N SER A 177 5.93 -18.56 -11.77
CA SER A 177 7.29 -18.39 -12.31
C SER A 177 7.31 -17.97 -13.79
N LEU A 178 6.15 -17.91 -14.48
CA LEU A 178 6.06 -17.64 -15.92
C LEU A 178 5.41 -16.29 -16.29
N LEU A 179 4.79 -15.57 -15.35
CA LEU A 179 4.06 -14.32 -15.63
C LEU A 179 4.77 -13.04 -15.16
N SER A 180 5.92 -13.13 -14.51
CA SER A 180 6.64 -11.95 -13.98
C SER A 180 7.54 -11.22 -14.98
N LEU A 181 7.40 -11.48 -16.28
CA LEU A 181 8.36 -11.02 -17.31
C LEU A 181 7.76 -10.07 -18.37
N VAL A 182 6.62 -9.43 -18.08
CA VAL A 182 6.19 -8.25 -18.85
C VAL A 182 6.21 -7.04 -17.93
N SER A 183 7.12 -6.13 -18.25
CA SER A 183 7.51 -4.95 -17.48
C SER A 183 6.32 -4.02 -17.19
N VAL A 184 5.85 -4.03 -15.94
CA VAL A 184 4.84 -3.09 -15.41
C VAL A 184 5.38 -1.65 -15.33
N ASN A 185 6.70 -1.45 -15.50
CA ASN A 185 7.34 -0.14 -15.49
C ASN A 185 6.97 0.76 -16.68
N THR A 186 6.35 0.24 -17.75
CA THR A 186 6.00 1.05 -18.93
C THR A 186 4.62 1.72 -18.81
N LEU A 187 3.67 1.15 -18.05
CA LEU A 187 2.31 1.69 -17.98
C LEU A 187 2.19 2.96 -17.13
N PHE A 188 3.03 3.13 -16.11
CA PHE A 188 3.05 4.36 -15.29
C PHE A 188 3.53 5.59 -16.09
N VAL A 189 4.36 5.38 -17.11
CA VAL A 189 4.90 6.47 -17.95
C VAL A 189 3.84 6.99 -18.93
N LEU A 190 2.86 6.18 -19.31
CA LEU A 190 1.83 6.63 -20.26
C LEU A 190 0.69 7.40 -19.57
N SER A 191 0.35 7.08 -18.32
CA SER A 191 -0.75 7.76 -17.61
C SER A 191 -0.37 9.15 -17.10
N LEU A 192 0.89 9.39 -16.71
CA LEU A 192 1.35 10.72 -16.30
C LEU A 192 1.68 11.67 -17.47
N PHE A 193 1.81 11.18 -18.70
CA PHE A 193 2.09 12.01 -19.88
C PHE A 193 0.82 12.43 -20.66
N LEU A 194 -0.35 11.93 -20.26
CA LEU A 194 -1.63 12.18 -20.95
C LEU A 194 -2.60 13.09 -20.17
N MET A 195 -2.14 13.74 -19.08
CA MET A 195 -2.84 14.81 -18.37
C MET A 195 -1.95 16.04 -18.26
#